data_AF-A0A0C2C4K5-F1
#
_entry.id   AF-A0A0C2C4K5-F1
#
_cell.length_a   1.000
_cell.length_b   1.000
_cell.length_c   1.000
_cell.angle_alpha   90.00
_cell.angle_beta   90.00
_cell.angle_gamma   90.00
#
_symmetry.space_group_name_H-M   'P 1'
#
loop_
_entity.id
_entity.type
_entity.pdbx_description
1 polymer ?
#
loop_
_entity_poly.entity_id
_entity_poly.type
_entity_poly.pdbx_seq_one_letter_code
_entity_poly.pdbx_strand_id
1 'polypeptide(L)' 'MREVFYKAATLWMNYTCIDFFEDDKAENRIIVGFGQGCWSMIGRNGGIQELSLGEGCDNV' A
#
# COMPACT_ATOMS: atom_id res chain seq x y z
N MET A 1 11.20 -0.68 -1.62
CA MET A 1 9.85 -0.94 -1.08
C MET A 1 9.25 0.20 -0.24
N ARG A 2 9.72 0.52 0.98
CA ARG A 2 9.13 1.61 1.80
C ARG A 2 9.08 2.93 1.04
N GLU A 3 10.23 3.38 0.55
CA GLU A 3 10.34 4.63 -0.24
C GLU A 3 9.42 4.65 -1.48
N VAL A 4 9.24 3.51 -2.15
CA VAL A 4 8.38 3.41 -3.35
C VAL A 4 6.92 3.62 -2.99
N PHE A 5 6.44 2.93 -1.94
CA PHE A 5 5.09 3.13 -1.45
C PHE A 5 4.86 4.58 -1.02
N TYR A 6 5.78 5.17 -0.25
CA TYR A 6 5.66 6.53 0.24
C TYR A 6 5.61 7.58 -0.87
N LYS A 7 6.44 7.43 -1.92
CA LYS A 7 6.38 8.31 -3.10
C LYS A 7 5.01 8.25 -3.78
N ALA A 8 4.49 7.05 -4.02
CA ALA A 8 3.18 6.87 -4.62
C ALA A 8 2.04 7.40 -3.73
N ALA A 9 2.06 7.08 -2.43
CA ALA A 9 1.08 7.56 -1.45
C ALA A 9 1.07 9.09 -1.39
N THR A 10 2.24 9.73 -1.40
CA THR A 10 2.36 11.20 -1.43
C THR A 10 1.68 11.81 -2.66
N LEU A 11 1.81 11.20 -3.83
CA LEU A 11 1.11 11.66 -5.03
C LEU A 11 -0.41 11.57 -4.85
N TRP A 12 -0.92 10.48 -4.28
CA TRP A 12 -2.35 10.36 -3.99
C TRP A 12 -2.83 11.41 -2.98
N MET A 13 -2.08 11.64 -1.89
CA MET A 13 -2.42 12.64 -0.87
C MET A 13 -2.43 14.06 -1.41
N ASN A 14 -1.56 14.38 -2.38
CA ASN A 14 -1.48 15.72 -2.96
C ASN A 14 -2.62 16.04 -3.96
N TYR A 15 -3.17 15.03 -4.63
CA TYR A 15 -4.10 15.23 -5.74
C TYR A 15 -5.51 14.67 -5.49
N THR A 16 -5.73 14.08 -4.32
CA THR A 16 -7.05 13.54 -3.91
C THR A 16 -7.31 13.88 -2.44
N CYS A 17 -8.48 13.51 -1.93
CA CYS A 17 -8.78 13.59 -0.49
C CYS A 17 -8.38 12.31 0.29
N ILE A 18 -7.67 11.37 -0.36
CA ILE A 18 -7.19 10.16 0.29
C ILE A 18 -5.96 10.49 1.13
N ASP A 19 -5.96 10.05 2.38
CA ASP A 19 -4.83 10.20 3.31
C ASP A 19 -4.26 8.82 3.68
N PHE A 20 -2.95 8.74 3.89
CA PHE A 20 -2.24 7.53 4.28
C PHE A 20 -1.44 7.78 5.55
N PHE A 21 -1.67 6.96 6.59
CA PHE A 21 -0.92 6.99 7.83
C PHE A 21 -0.62 5.56 8.33
N GLU A 22 0.45 5.41 9.10
CA GLU A 22 0.82 4.13 9.71
C GLU A 22 0.03 3.93 11.01
N ASP A 23 -0.71 2.83 11.10
CA ASP A 23 -1.41 2.39 12.33
C ASP A 23 -1.39 0.85 12.39
N ASP A 24 -0.63 0.29 13.33
CA ASP A 24 -0.49 -1.14 13.54
C ASP A 24 -1.67 -1.77 14.30
N LYS A 25 -2.53 -0.94 14.89
CA LYS A 25 -3.70 -1.35 15.68
C LYS A 25 -5.01 -1.22 14.90
N ALA A 26 -5.02 -0.50 13.78
CA ALA A 26 -6.20 -0.36 12.94
C ALA A 26 -6.71 -1.74 12.50
N GLU A 27 -7.99 -2.04 12.81
CA GLU A 27 -8.63 -3.31 12.44
C GLU A 27 -8.58 -3.55 10.93
N ASN A 28 -8.75 -2.47 10.15
CA ASN A 28 -8.76 -2.50 8.71
C ASN A 28 -7.55 -1.74 8.21
N ARG A 29 -6.55 -2.45 7.71
CA ARG A 29 -5.27 -1.86 7.30
C ARG A 29 -4.63 -2.62 6.16
N ILE A 30 -3.85 -1.91 5.35
CA ILE A 30 -3.05 -2.50 4.30
C ILE A 30 -1.68 -2.84 4.88
N ILE A 31 -1.19 -4.05 4.64
CA ILE A 31 0.20 -4.43 4.89
C ILE A 31 0.90 -4.51 3.53
N VAL A 32 1.95 -3.69 3.38
CA VAL A 32 2.79 -3.69 2.19
C VAL A 32 3.90 -4.72 2.36
N GLY A 33 3.99 -5.67 1.45
CA GLY A 33 4.94 -6.78 1.53
C GLY A 33 5.57 -7.15 0.20
N PHE A 34 6.52 -8.08 0.26
CA PHE A 34 7.20 -8.63 -0.91
C PHE A 34 6.61 -9.99 -1.27
N GLY A 35 5.61 -10.01 -2.15
CA GLY A 35 5.04 -11.22 -2.72
C GLY A 35 5.59 -11.52 -4.12
N GLN A 36 4.99 -12.50 -4.81
CA GLN A 36 5.33 -12.79 -6.20
C GLN A 36 4.64 -11.78 -7.14
N GLY A 37 5.40 -10.81 -7.66
CA GLY A 37 4.92 -9.78 -8.59
C GLY A 37 4.10 -8.65 -7.94
N CYS A 38 3.40 -7.87 -8.79
CA CYS A 38 2.62 -6.70 -8.37
C CYS A 38 1.13 -7.05 -8.33
N TRP A 39 0.49 -6.98 -7.16
CA TRP A 39 -0.95 -7.22 -7.06
C TRP A 39 -1.54 -6.62 -5.79
N SER A 40 -2.87 -6.43 -5.83
CA SER A 40 -3.68 -5.99 -4.69
C SER A 40 -5.08 -6.57 -4.80
N MET A 41 -5.80 -6.58 -3.67
CA MET A 41 -7.25 -6.78 -3.66
C MET A 41 -7.97 -5.48 -4.07
N ILE A 42 -9.16 -5.60 -4.67
CA ILE A 42 -9.94 -4.45 -5.14
C ILE A 42 -10.88 -3.96 -4.03
N GLY A 43 -10.74 -2.69 -3.65
CA GLY A 43 -11.58 -2.06 -2.62
C GLY A 43 -11.15 -2.41 -1.20
N ARG A 44 -12.06 -2.22 -0.25
CA ARG A 44 -11.87 -2.55 1.16
C ARG A 44 -12.54 -3.89 1.46
N ASN A 45 -11.73 -4.94 1.58
CA ASN A 45 -12.22 -6.29 1.88
C ASN A 45 -12.54 -6.50 3.37
N GLY A 46 -11.98 -5.66 4.24
CA GLY A 46 -12.07 -5.80 5.69
C GLY A 46 -10.86 -6.50 6.30
N GLY A 47 -10.49 -6.15 7.53
CA GLY A 47 -9.35 -6.74 8.23
C GLY A 47 -7.99 -6.30 7.67
N ILE A 48 -6.98 -7.17 7.83
CA ILE A 48 -5.65 -6.99 7.25
C ILE A 48 -5.71 -7.36 5.76
N GLN A 49 -5.27 -6.45 4.89
CA GLN A 49 -5.23 -6.64 3.44
C GLN A 49 -3.80 -6.51 2.92
N GLU A 50 -3.33 -7.47 2.13
CA GLU A 50 -1.98 -7.41 1.57
C GLU A 50 -1.92 -6.61 0.27
N LEU A 51 -0.82 -5.85 0.12
CA LEU A 51 -0.41 -5.21 -1.11
C LEU A 51 1.00 -5.72 -1.45
N SER A 52 1.14 -6.40 -2.59
CA SER A 52 2.43 -6.93 -3.04
C SER A 52 3.17 -5.91 -3.89
N LEU A 53 4.31 -5.45 -3.38
CA LEU A 53 5.35 -4.75 -4.14
C LEU A 53 6.56 -5.70 -4.26
N GLY A 54 6.36 -6.79 -5.02
CA GLY A 54 7.36 -7.82 -5.28
C GLY A 54 8.38 -7.45 -6.35
N GLU A 55 9.07 -8.46 -6.88
CA GLU A 55 10.07 -8.30 -7.96
C GLU A 55 9.48 -7.53 -9.16
N GLY A 56 10.16 -6.45 -9.55
CA GLY A 56 9.75 -5.57 -10.65
C GLY A 56 8.78 -4.44 -10.26
N CYS A 57 8.35 -4.40 -8.99
CA CYS A 57 7.37 -3.44 -8.46
C CYS A 57 7.92 -2.62 -7.30
N ASP A 58 9.10 -2.98 -6.80
CA ASP A 58 9.71 -2.48 -5.56
C ASP A 58 10.66 -1.29 -5.76
N ASN A 59 10.73 -0.77 -7.00
CA ASN A 59 11.63 0.29 -7.48
C ASN A 59 10.88 1.36 -8.31
N VAL A 60 11.43 2.59 -8.38
CA VAL A 60 10.96 3.74 -9.20
C VAL A 60 12.10 4.49 -9.84
#